data_AF-A0A2V3IUP3-F1
#
_entry.id   AF-A0A2V3IUP3-F1
#
_cell.length_a   1.000
_cell.length_b   1.000
_cell.length_c   1.000
_cell.angle_alpha   90.00
_cell.angle_beta   90.00
_cell.angle_gamma   90.00
#
_symmetry.space_group_name_H-M   'P 1'
#
loop_
_entity.id
_entity.type
_entity.pdbx_description
1 polymer ?
#
loop_
_entity_poly.entity_id
_entity_poly.type
_entity_poly.pdbx_seq_one_letter_code
_entity_poly.pdbx_strand_id
1 'polypeptide(L)'
;MLLAQNAHIQNEGRRTDVFTRGLVDLKGLRRKILCTTGARTFNDEAVEIIQNMDTFAMIPVEVMNSEKLVRSLESILALVNFLNSGTGRGGAHGFTFEAFAMFSTVKDVKNNTQLDYLIFLLERDSSGL
;
A
#
# COMPACT_ATOMS: atom_id res chain seq x y z
N MET A 1 18.52 -47.55 -43.28
CA MET A 1 18.54 -48.51 -42.14
C MET A 1 18.73 -47.82 -40.78
N LEU A 2 19.58 -46.78 -40.66
CA LEU A 2 19.82 -46.04 -39.40
C LEU A 2 18.63 -45.19 -38.87
N LEU A 3 17.74 -44.71 -39.74
CA LEU A 3 16.57 -43.91 -39.32
C LEU A 3 15.52 -44.73 -38.55
N ALA A 4 15.37 -46.02 -38.84
CA ALA A 4 14.41 -46.90 -38.18
C ALA A 4 14.88 -47.33 -36.77
N GLN A 5 16.20 -47.50 -36.56
CA GLN A 5 16.77 -47.76 -35.24
C GLN A 5 16.66 -46.56 -34.30
N ASN A 6 16.79 -45.33 -34.84
CA ASN A 6 16.65 -44.11 -34.04
C ASN A 6 15.22 -43.86 -33.54
N ALA A 7 14.19 -44.41 -34.21
CA ALA A 7 12.80 -44.30 -33.77
C ALA A 7 12.51 -45.14 -32.51
N HIS A 8 13.18 -46.30 -32.36
CA HIS A 8 13.02 -47.18 -31.21
C HIS A 8 13.66 -46.62 -29.93
N ILE A 9 14.79 -45.93 -30.06
CA ILE A 9 15.51 -45.26 -28.96
C ILE A 9 14.72 -44.06 -28.40
N GLN A 10 13.75 -43.51 -29.17
CA GLN A 10 12.95 -42.37 -28.70
C GLN A 10 12.00 -42.72 -27.54
N ASN A 11 11.67 -43.99 -27.34
CA ASN A 11 10.73 -44.45 -26.31
C ASN A 11 11.40 -45.02 -25.04
N GLU A 12 12.73 -45.13 -24.98
CA GLU A 12 13.46 -45.76 -23.87
C GLU A 12 14.12 -44.76 -22.88
N GLY A 13 13.83 -43.47 -23.02
CA GLY A 13 14.36 -42.42 -22.14
C GLY A 13 13.59 -42.29 -20.82
N ARG A 14 14.21 -41.70 -19.79
CA ARG A 14 13.49 -41.31 -18.56
C ARG A 14 12.34 -40.36 -18.94
N ARG A 15 11.21 -40.47 -18.24
CA ARG A 15 9.98 -39.70 -18.52
C ARG A 15 10.23 -38.19 -18.69
N THR A 16 11.12 -37.62 -17.87
CA THR A 16 11.53 -36.21 -17.92
C THR A 16 12.24 -35.85 -19.22
N ASP A 17 13.08 -36.74 -19.75
CA ASP A 17 13.86 -36.51 -20.97
C ASP A 17 12.97 -36.57 -22.21
N VAL A 18 12.01 -37.51 -22.23
CA VAL A 18 10.99 -37.62 -23.28
C VAL A 18 10.10 -36.38 -23.31
N PHE A 19 9.64 -35.93 -22.14
CA PHE A 19 8.85 -34.71 -22.01
C PHE A 19 9.62 -33.47 -22.47
N THR A 20 10.85 -33.30 -21.99
CA THR A 20 11.69 -32.14 -22.34
C THR A 20 12.03 -32.12 -23.83
N ARG A 21 12.28 -33.28 -24.45
CA ARG A 21 12.48 -33.39 -25.90
C ARG A 21 11.26 -32.91 -26.68
N GLY A 22 10.06 -33.35 -26.29
CA GLY A 22 8.82 -32.90 -26.92
C GLY A 22 8.60 -31.38 -26.78
N LEU A 23 9.08 -30.77 -25.70
CA LEU A 23 9.04 -29.31 -25.53
C LEU A 23 10.03 -28.57 -26.46
N VAL A 24 11.21 -29.13 -26.71
CA VAL A 24 12.23 -28.51 -27.60
C VAL A 24 11.73 -28.42 -29.04
N ASP A 25 10.96 -29.41 -29.50
CA ASP A 25 10.41 -29.43 -30.86
C ASP A 25 9.28 -28.39 -31.09
N LEU A 26 8.72 -27.84 -30.00
CA LEU A 26 7.65 -26.83 -30.09
C LEU A 26 8.22 -25.44 -30.40
N LYS A 27 8.03 -25.01 -31.64
CA LYS A 27 8.36 -23.65 -32.09
C LYS A 27 7.67 -22.59 -31.22
N GLY A 28 8.48 -21.70 -30.67
CA GLY A 28 7.98 -20.56 -29.88
C GLY A 28 7.30 -20.95 -28.58
N LEU A 29 7.66 -22.11 -27.99
CA LEU A 29 7.10 -22.62 -26.74
C LEU A 29 6.98 -21.55 -25.66
N ARG A 30 8.04 -20.77 -25.42
CA ARG A 30 8.04 -19.67 -24.43
C ARG A 30 6.91 -18.67 -24.68
N ARG A 31 6.71 -18.24 -25.93
CA ARG A 31 5.64 -17.29 -26.28
C ARG A 31 4.27 -17.92 -26.07
N LYS A 32 4.08 -19.17 -26.46
CA LYS A 32 2.82 -19.90 -26.25
C LYS A 32 2.47 -20.01 -24.77
N ILE A 33 3.44 -20.39 -23.92
CA ILE A 33 3.26 -20.44 -22.46
C ILE A 33 2.90 -19.05 -21.92
N LEU A 34 3.67 -18.00 -22.26
CA LEU A 34 3.41 -16.65 -21.78
C LEU A 34 2.01 -16.13 -22.19
N CYS A 35 1.61 -16.34 -23.45
CA CYS A 35 0.29 -15.93 -23.92
C CYS A 35 -0.83 -16.71 -23.23
N THR A 36 -0.68 -18.03 -23.05
CA THR A 36 -1.68 -18.85 -22.36
C THR A 36 -1.77 -18.49 -20.87
N THR A 37 -0.64 -18.27 -20.21
CA THR A 37 -0.62 -17.81 -18.81
C THR A 37 -1.27 -16.45 -18.69
N GLY A 38 -0.85 -15.47 -19.50
CA GLY A 38 -1.43 -14.13 -19.48
C GLY A 38 -2.92 -14.14 -19.77
N ALA A 39 -3.39 -14.88 -20.78
CA ALA A 39 -4.82 -14.99 -21.08
C ALA A 39 -5.63 -15.62 -19.93
N ARG A 40 -5.00 -16.51 -19.13
CA ARG A 40 -5.64 -17.16 -18.00
C ARG A 40 -5.65 -16.27 -16.75
N THR A 41 -4.60 -15.50 -16.48
CA THR A 41 -4.48 -14.69 -15.26
C THR A 41 -4.96 -13.25 -15.44
N PHE A 42 -5.11 -12.77 -16.68
CA PHE A 42 -5.43 -11.36 -16.97
C PHE A 42 -6.66 -10.86 -16.24
N ASN A 43 -7.75 -11.62 -16.21
CA ASN A 43 -8.98 -11.17 -15.59
C ASN A 43 -8.82 -11.02 -14.07
N ASP A 44 -8.15 -11.96 -13.41
CA ASP A 44 -7.93 -11.93 -11.97
C ASP A 44 -7.01 -10.77 -11.59
N GLU A 45 -5.91 -10.59 -12.34
CA GLU A 45 -4.98 -9.46 -12.16
C GLU A 45 -5.67 -8.11 -12.42
N ALA A 46 -6.52 -8.02 -13.45
CA ALA A 46 -7.26 -6.79 -13.77
C ALA A 46 -8.28 -6.46 -12.68
N VAL A 47 -9.02 -7.45 -12.17
CA VAL A 47 -9.98 -7.24 -11.08
C VAL A 47 -9.28 -6.74 -9.82
N GLU A 48 -8.15 -7.36 -9.44
CA GLU A 48 -7.37 -6.93 -8.28
C GLU A 48 -6.91 -5.48 -8.43
N ILE A 49 -6.36 -5.11 -9.59
CA ILE A 49 -5.90 -3.73 -9.85
C ILE A 49 -7.06 -2.73 -9.78
N ILE A 50 -8.21 -3.05 -10.39
CA ILE A 50 -9.39 -2.18 -10.41
C ILE A 50 -9.91 -1.95 -8.99
N GLN A 51 -10.05 -3.00 -8.18
CA GLN A 51 -10.51 -2.88 -6.79
C GLN A 51 -9.57 -2.02 -5.93
N ASN A 52 -8.27 -2.18 -6.14
CA ASN A 52 -7.27 -1.33 -5.49
C ASN A 52 -7.41 0.13 -5.94
N MET A 53 -7.61 0.37 -7.24
CA MET A 53 -7.82 1.71 -7.79
C MET A 53 -9.08 2.39 -7.24
N ASP A 54 -10.20 1.66 -7.12
CA ASP A 54 -11.43 2.18 -6.53
C ASP A 54 -11.20 2.61 -5.08
N THR A 55 -10.44 1.82 -4.31
CA THR A 55 -10.05 2.17 -2.95
C THR A 55 -9.22 3.47 -2.92
N PHE A 56 -8.21 3.58 -3.78
CA PHE A 56 -7.40 4.79 -3.88
C PHE A 56 -8.19 6.02 -4.35
N ALA A 57 -9.22 5.83 -5.18
CA ALA A 57 -10.10 6.91 -5.62
C ALA A 57 -11.02 7.39 -4.49
N MET A 58 -11.44 6.51 -3.58
CA MET A 58 -12.34 6.84 -2.47
C MET A 58 -11.63 7.48 -1.27
N ILE A 59 -10.38 7.13 -0.99
CA ILE A 59 -9.64 7.68 0.16
C ILE A 59 -9.63 9.22 0.22
N PRO A 60 -9.28 9.96 -0.86
CA PRO A 60 -9.31 11.42 -0.83
C PRO A 60 -10.71 11.98 -0.55
N VAL A 61 -11.76 11.33 -1.07
CA VAL A 61 -13.14 11.74 -0.85
C VAL A 61 -13.52 11.59 0.62
N GLU A 62 -13.18 10.46 1.23
CA GLU A 62 -13.44 10.22 2.66
C GLU A 62 -12.66 11.17 3.56
N VAL A 63 -11.37 11.39 3.27
CA VAL A 63 -10.51 12.30 4.05
C VAL A 63 -11.02 13.74 3.96
N MET A 64 -11.34 14.22 2.76
CA MET A 64 -11.78 15.61 2.54
C MET A 64 -13.18 15.88 3.09
N ASN A 65 -14.04 14.87 3.16
CA ASN A 65 -15.41 15.01 3.68
C ASN A 65 -15.54 14.66 5.16
N SER A 66 -14.45 14.29 5.84
CA SER A 66 -14.49 13.92 7.26
C SER A 66 -14.58 15.16 8.15
N GLU A 67 -15.80 15.51 8.58
CA GLU A 67 -16.01 16.58 9.56
C GLU A 67 -15.26 16.33 10.87
N LYS A 68 -15.16 15.06 11.30
CA LYS A 68 -14.43 14.68 12.51
C LYS A 68 -12.95 15.00 12.37
N LEU A 69 -12.36 14.75 11.20
CA LEU A 69 -10.98 15.10 10.92
C LEU A 69 -10.79 16.63 10.95
N VAL A 70 -11.66 17.38 10.27
CA VAL A 70 -11.59 18.85 10.25
C VAL A 70 -11.62 19.43 11.67
N ARG A 71 -12.61 19.04 12.49
CA ARG A 71 -12.73 19.53 13.88
C ARG A 71 -11.52 19.14 14.74
N SER A 72 -10.96 17.96 14.52
CA SER A 72 -9.76 17.51 15.22
C SER A 72 -8.56 18.38 14.84
N LEU A 73 -8.35 18.65 13.54
CA LEU A 73 -7.26 19.49 13.04
C LEU A 73 -7.38 20.94 13.52
N GLU A 74 -8.59 21.49 13.59
CA GLU A 74 -8.86 22.82 14.17
C GLU A 74 -8.50 22.87 15.65
N SER A 75 -8.88 21.84 16.42
CA SER A 75 -8.56 21.72 17.84
C SER A 75 -7.05 21.63 18.06
N ILE A 76 -6.37 20.83 17.24
CA ILE A 76 -4.90 20.71 17.24
C ILE A 76 -4.25 22.06 16.91
N LEU A 77 -4.71 22.76 15.87
CA LEU A 77 -4.17 24.05 15.47
C LEU A 77 -4.32 25.09 16.58
N ALA A 78 -5.50 25.17 17.22
CA ALA A 78 -5.77 26.08 18.32
C ALA A 78 -4.82 25.82 19.50
N LEU A 79 -4.62 24.55 19.87
CA LEU A 79 -3.70 24.19 20.95
C LEU A 79 -2.26 24.56 20.62
N VAL A 80 -1.77 24.17 19.44
CA VAL A 80 -0.38 24.42 19.05
C VAL A 80 -0.10 25.93 18.98
N ASN A 81 -1.07 26.72 18.51
CA ASN A 81 -0.99 28.18 18.53
C ASN A 81 -0.96 28.76 19.95
N PHE A 82 -1.75 28.19 20.87
CA PHE A 82 -1.74 28.58 22.28
C PHE A 82 -0.39 28.27 22.93
N LEU A 83 0.11 27.04 22.78
CA LEU A 83 1.38 26.59 23.34
C LEU A 83 2.58 27.35 22.78
N ASN A 84 2.54 27.74 21.50
CA ASN A 84 3.60 28.52 20.86
C ASN A 84 3.34 30.04 20.87
N SER A 85 2.38 30.52 21.67
CA SER A 85 2.09 31.95 21.79
C SER A 85 3.33 32.72 22.25
N GLY A 86 3.60 33.87 21.62
CA GLY A 86 4.79 34.67 21.89
C GLY A 86 6.09 34.17 21.24
N THR A 87 6.05 33.03 20.51
CA THR A 87 7.18 32.57 19.68
C THR A 87 6.92 32.89 18.20
N GLY A 88 7.97 32.84 17.37
CA GLY A 88 7.82 32.93 15.91
C GLY A 88 7.03 31.77 15.26
N ARG A 89 6.60 30.78 16.05
CA ARG A 89 5.78 29.64 15.62
C ARG A 89 4.31 29.74 16.08
N GLY A 90 3.94 30.80 16.80
CA GLY A 90 2.55 31.06 17.19
C GLY A 90 1.76 31.78 16.10
N GLY A 91 0.42 31.66 16.12
CA GLY A 91 -0.47 32.37 15.19
C GLY A 91 -0.48 31.79 13.77
N ALA A 92 -0.18 30.51 13.62
CA ALA A 92 -0.24 29.81 12.34
C ALA A 92 -1.69 29.63 11.86
N HIS A 93 -1.88 29.68 10.55
CA HIS A 93 -3.17 29.39 9.89
C HIS A 93 -3.36 27.90 9.54
N GLY A 94 -2.31 27.10 9.72
CA GLY A 94 -2.31 25.68 9.42
C GLY A 94 -0.94 25.06 9.71
N PHE A 95 -0.85 23.75 9.56
CA PHE A 95 0.38 22.98 9.71
C PHE A 95 0.38 21.82 8.71
N THR A 96 1.57 21.30 8.39
CA THR A 96 1.70 20.09 7.57
C THR A 96 1.66 18.85 8.44
N PHE A 97 1.24 17.70 7.89
CA PHE A 97 1.10 16.47 8.69
C PHE A 97 2.44 15.97 9.27
N GLU A 98 3.58 16.33 8.67
CA GLU A 98 4.91 16.03 9.22
C GLU A 98 5.13 16.69 10.60
N ALA A 99 4.43 17.78 10.90
CA ALA A 99 4.49 18.43 12.20
C ALA A 99 4.00 17.51 13.34
N PHE A 100 3.14 16.52 13.06
CA PHE A 100 2.69 15.54 14.06
C PHE A 100 3.85 14.75 14.68
N ALA A 101 4.89 14.46 13.89
CA ALA A 101 6.07 13.77 14.40
C ALA A 101 6.81 14.60 15.46
N MET A 102 6.68 15.93 15.44
CA MET A 102 7.30 16.81 16.42
C MET A 102 6.52 16.85 17.75
N PHE A 103 5.23 16.52 17.77
CA PHE A 103 4.42 16.61 18.99
C PHE A 103 4.81 15.59 20.07
N SER A 104 5.45 14.49 19.69
CA SER A 104 6.00 13.50 20.64
C SER A 104 7.39 13.89 21.19
N THR A 105 8.02 14.94 20.63
CA THR A 105 9.40 15.30 20.97
C THR A 105 9.52 16.29 22.11
N VAL A 106 8.57 17.23 22.21
CA VAL A 106 8.56 18.27 23.24
C VAL A 106 7.83 17.75 24.47
N LYS A 107 8.52 17.76 25.62
CA LYS A 107 8.01 17.23 26.89
C LYS A 107 7.92 18.29 27.97
N ASP A 108 6.92 18.15 28.83
CA ASP A 108 6.80 18.94 30.05
C ASP A 108 7.72 18.42 31.18
N VAL A 109 7.69 19.08 32.33
CA VAL A 109 8.46 18.72 33.54
C VAL A 109 8.06 17.33 34.08
N LYS A 110 6.86 16.86 33.75
CA LYS A 110 6.32 15.54 34.14
C LYS A 110 6.56 14.48 33.05
N ASN A 111 7.33 14.80 32.01
CA ASN A 111 7.65 13.94 30.88
C ASN A 111 6.46 13.60 29.96
N ASN A 112 5.36 14.38 30.04
CA ASN A 112 4.23 14.29 29.10
C ASN A 112 4.56 15.06 27.82
N THR A 113 4.22 14.48 26.68
CA THR A 113 4.40 15.08 25.36
C THR A 113 3.25 16.01 24.98
N GLN A 114 3.44 16.85 23.96
CA GLN A 114 2.34 17.63 23.37
C GLN A 114 1.26 16.70 22.79
N LEU A 115 1.65 15.52 22.32
CA LEU A 115 0.72 14.50 21.86
C LEU A 115 -0.17 13.95 23.00
N ASP A 116 0.39 13.73 24.19
CA ASP A 116 -0.39 13.26 25.35
C ASP A 116 -1.46 14.28 25.75
N TYR A 117 -1.12 15.57 25.69
CA TYR A 117 -2.08 16.65 25.96
C TYR A 117 -3.16 16.74 24.87
N LEU A 118 -2.79 16.54 23.60
CA LEU A 118 -3.73 16.49 22.48
C LEU A 118 -4.74 15.35 22.64
N ILE A 119 -4.29 14.15 22.99
CA ILE A 119 -5.17 13.00 23.21
C ILE A 119 -6.15 13.30 24.35
N PHE A 120 -5.66 13.78 25.49
CA PHE A 120 -6.51 14.15 26.62
C PHE A 120 -7.59 15.18 26.22
N LEU A 121 -7.21 16.19 25.45
CA LEU A 121 -8.13 17.26 25.04
C LEU A 121 -9.16 16.77 24.02
N LEU A 122 -8.74 15.93 23.05
CA LEU A 122 -9.64 15.33 22.08
C LEU A 122 -10.63 14.36 22.74
N GLU A 123 -10.19 13.53 23.69
CA GLU A 123 -11.07 12.62 24.44
C GLU A 123 -12.07 13.39 25.32
N ARG A 124 -11.67 14.53 25.87
CA ARG A 124 -12.54 15.38 26.69
C ARG A 124 -13.59 16.12 25.85
N ASP A 125 -13.17 16.74 24.75
CA ASP A 125 -14.04 17.64 23.95
C ASP A 125 -14.85 16.87 22.89
N SER A 126 -14.38 15.67 22.51
CA SER A 126 -15.10 14.72 21.65
C SER A 126 -15.39 13.45 22.44
N SER A 127 -16.46 13.45 23.24
CA SER A 127 -16.99 12.22 23.87
C SER A 127 -17.54 11.29 22.78
N GLY A 128 -16.64 10.63 22.06
CA GLY A 128 -16.95 9.93 20.81
C GLY A 128 -15.73 9.76 19.91
N LEU A 129 -14.62 9.30 20.49
CA LEU A 129 -13.76 8.37 19.76
C LEU A 129 -14.56 7.10 19.51
#